data_AF-A0A8A3S401-F1
#
_entry.id   AF-A0A8A3S401-F1
#
_cell.length_a   1.000
_cell.length_b   1.000
_cell.length_c   1.000
_cell.angle_alpha   90.00
_cell.angle_beta   90.00
_cell.angle_gamma   90.00
#
_symmetry.space_group_name_H-M   'P 1'
#
loop_
_entity.id
_entity.type
_entity.pdbx_description
1 polymer ?
#
loop_
_entity_poly.entity_id
_entity_poly.type
_entity_poly.pdbx_seq_one_letter_code
_entity_poly.pdbx_strand_id
1 'polypeptide(L)'
;MMETNQFVAIGLVVAILIGVTAVFFAAGDPDGLESTAIVVQGEKDLFGPTPEDADAEAVGHEGGFEYEAPMPDYSMGEEGGKMGEVIAVVVGIILALLIVFGVGKAVTASKH
;
A
#
# COMPACT_ATOMS: atom_id res chain seq x y z
N MET A 1 3.85 33.83 11.00
CA MET A 1 3.89 32.44 11.52
C MET A 1 2.55 31.84 11.17
N MET A 2 2.50 30.64 10.59
CA MET A 2 1.23 30.00 10.24
C MET A 2 0.66 29.32 11.48
N GLU A 3 -0.64 29.47 11.72
CA GLU A 3 -1.31 28.83 12.85
C GLU A 3 -1.35 27.30 12.67
N THR A 4 -1.19 26.54 13.75
CA THR A 4 -1.16 25.06 13.71
C THR A 4 -2.38 24.46 13.01
N ASN A 5 -3.56 25.03 13.24
CA ASN A 5 -4.80 24.58 12.60
C ASN A 5 -4.77 24.78 11.08
N GLN A 6 -4.17 25.87 10.61
CA GLN A 6 -3.99 26.14 9.19
C GLN A 6 -2.97 25.16 8.59
N PHE A 7 -1.87 24.87 9.29
CA PHE A 7 -0.88 23.88 8.84
C PHE A 7 -1.49 22.49 8.68
N VAL A 8 -2.25 22.02 9.67
CA VAL A 8 -2.91 20.70 9.62
C VAL A 8 -3.98 20.67 8.52
N ALA A 9 -4.79 21.73 8.39
CA ALA A 9 -5.81 21.80 7.36
C ALA A 9 -5.21 21.76 5.95
N ILE A 10 -4.13 22.52 5.71
CA ILE A 10 -3.41 22.52 4.42
C ILE A 10 -2.82 21.14 4.14
N GLY A 11 -2.16 20.52 5.12
CA GLY A 11 -1.58 19.19 4.98
C GLY A 11 -2.64 18.12 4.64
N LEU A 12 -3.80 18.18 5.29
CA LEU A 12 -4.92 17.28 5.01
C LEU A 12 -5.45 17.45 3.58
N VAL A 13 -5.64 18.70 3.14
CA VAL A 13 -6.09 19.00 1.77
C VAL A 13 -5.10 18.46 0.75
N VAL A 14 -3.79 18.66 0.95
CA VAL A 14 -2.75 18.12 0.07
C VAL A 14 -2.77 16.59 0.04
N ALA A 15 -2.90 15.93 1.20
CA ALA A 15 -2.96 14.48 1.27
C ALA A 15 -4.16 13.90 0.51
N ILE A 16 -5.35 14.50 0.65
CA ILE A 16 -6.55 14.10 -0.08
C ILE A 16 -6.36 14.32 -1.59
N LEU A 17 -5.82 15.48 -1.99
CA LEU A 17 -5.54 15.77 -3.39
C LEU A 17 -4.59 14.74 -3.99
N ILE A 18 -3.50 14.40 -3.31
CA ILE A 18 -2.57 13.36 -3.77
C ILE A 18 -3.29 12.02 -3.90
N GLY A 19 -4.05 11.61 -2.88
CA GLY A 19 -4.78 10.33 -2.89
C GLY A 19 -5.77 10.21 -4.05
N VAL A 20 -6.51 11.28 -4.36
CA VAL A 20 -7.45 11.30 -5.50
C VAL A 20 -6.71 11.33 -6.83
N THR A 21 -5.70 12.20 -6.98
CA THR A 21 -5.00 12.37 -8.26
C THR A 21 -4.16 11.13 -8.62
N ALA A 22 -3.66 10.40 -7.62
CA ALA A 22 -2.88 9.19 -7.82
C ALA A 22 -3.66 8.09 -8.57
N VAL A 23 -4.98 7.97 -8.36
CA VAL A 23 -5.82 6.98 -9.08
C VAL A 23 -5.87 7.29 -10.57
N PHE A 24 -5.92 8.56 -10.96
CA PHE A 24 -5.96 8.96 -12.37
C PHE A 24 -4.59 8.94 -13.05
N PHE A 25 -3.51 9.05 -12.26
CA PHE A 25 -2.14 8.84 -12.75
C PHE A 25 -1.69 7.38 -12.69
N ALA A 26 -2.46 6.50 -12.05
CA ALA A 26 -2.25 5.07 -12.20
C ALA A 26 -2.48 4.68 -13.67
N ALA A 27 -1.69 3.72 -14.17
CA ALA A 27 -1.87 3.19 -15.51
C ALA A 27 -3.28 2.62 -15.66
N GLY A 28 -3.92 2.90 -16.80
CA GLY A 28 -5.33 2.60 -17.01
C GLY A 28 -5.64 1.11 -17.17
N ASP A 29 -4.67 0.34 -17.64
CA ASP A 29 -4.72 -1.13 -17.79
C ASP A 29 -3.36 -1.60 -18.39
N PRO A 30 -2.60 -2.50 -17.74
CA PRO A 30 -2.79 -3.03 -16.39
C PRO A 30 -2.47 -1.98 -15.32
N ASP A 31 -3.10 -2.08 -14.14
CA ASP A 31 -2.81 -1.21 -13.00
C ASP A 31 -1.38 -1.44 -12.45
N GLY A 32 -0.97 -0.69 -11.42
CA GLY A 32 0.38 -0.84 -10.86
C GLY A 32 0.68 -2.23 -10.28
N LEU A 33 -0.33 -2.92 -9.74
CA LEU A 33 -0.20 -4.25 -9.15
C LEU A 33 -0.20 -5.33 -10.24
N GLU A 34 -1.14 -5.27 -11.17
CA GLU A 34 -1.23 -6.14 -12.34
C GLU A 34 0.03 -6.01 -13.22
N SER A 35 0.52 -4.78 -13.45
CA SER A 35 1.77 -4.58 -14.17
C SER A 35 2.96 -5.17 -13.42
N THR A 36 2.95 -5.16 -12.09
CA THR A 36 4.01 -5.79 -11.28
C THR A 36 3.93 -7.31 -11.38
N ALA A 37 2.72 -7.88 -11.38
CA ALA A 37 2.49 -9.30 -11.58
C ALA A 37 3.06 -9.76 -12.93
N ILE A 38 2.75 -9.07 -14.02
CA ILE A 38 3.23 -9.40 -15.38
C ILE A 38 4.76 -9.25 -15.50
N VAL A 39 5.37 -8.26 -14.82
CA VAL A 39 6.84 -8.12 -14.78
C VAL A 39 7.49 -9.32 -14.08
N VAL A 40 6.91 -9.75 -12.97
CA VAL A 40 7.41 -10.88 -12.18
C VAL A 40 7.30 -12.20 -12.96
N GLN A 41 6.28 -12.33 -13.81
CA GLN A 41 6.13 -13.45 -14.74
C GLN A 41 7.20 -13.47 -15.85
N GLY A 42 7.93 -12.37 -16.04
CA GLY A 42 8.91 -12.21 -17.12
C GLY A 42 8.30 -11.87 -18.48
N GLU A 43 7.00 -11.58 -18.53
CA GLU A 43 6.28 -11.24 -19.76
C GLU A 43 6.39 -9.75 -20.11
N LYS A 44 6.83 -8.92 -19.16
CA LYS A 44 6.97 -7.48 -19.34
C LYS A 44 8.25 -6.94 -18.68
N ASP A 45 8.91 -6.00 -19.35
CA ASP A 45 9.98 -5.18 -18.74
C ASP A 45 9.39 -4.07 -17.85
N LEU A 46 10.11 -3.66 -16.80
CA LEU A 46 9.66 -2.65 -15.82
C LEU A 46 9.12 -1.33 -16.43
N PHE A 47 9.65 -0.93 -17.59
CA PHE A 47 9.21 0.27 -18.31
C PHE A 47 8.71 -0.03 -19.73
N GLY A 48 8.50 -1.31 -20.05
CA GLY A 48 8.04 -1.77 -21.34
C GLY A 48 6.52 -1.62 -21.49
N PRO A 49 6.00 -1.72 -22.73
CA PRO A 49 4.58 -1.90 -22.95
C PRO A 49 4.12 -3.28 -22.42
N THR A 50 2.85 -3.38 -22.03
CA THR A 50 2.26 -4.68 -21.68
C THR A 50 1.89 -5.45 -22.97
N PRO A 51 2.25 -6.74 -23.08
CA PRO A 51 1.76 -7.61 -24.16
C PRO A 51 0.23 -7.73 -24.15
N GLU A 52 -0.39 -7.94 -25.32
CA GLU A 52 -1.86 -8.08 -25.43
C GLU A 52 -2.39 -9.41 -24.86
N ASP A 53 -1.52 -10.43 -24.75
CA ASP A 53 -1.81 -11.76 -24.26
C ASP A 53 -1.36 -12.01 -22.81
N ALA A 54 -0.85 -10.98 -22.14
CA ALA A 54 -0.38 -11.09 -20.77
C ALA A 54 -1.53 -11.29 -19.77
N ASP A 55 -1.35 -12.23 -18.85
CA ASP A 55 -2.35 -12.58 -17.83
C ASP A 55 -1.85 -12.26 -16.42
N ALA A 56 -2.27 -11.11 -15.87
CA ALA A 56 -1.90 -10.70 -14.52
C ALA A 56 -2.43 -11.66 -13.43
N GLU A 57 -3.50 -12.42 -13.70
CA GLU A 57 -4.13 -13.33 -12.76
C GLU A 57 -3.47 -14.71 -12.73
N ALA A 58 -2.52 -14.98 -13.65
CA ALA A 58 -1.77 -16.23 -13.67
C ALA A 58 -0.93 -16.47 -12.40
N VAL A 59 -0.64 -15.44 -11.60
CA VAL A 59 0.15 -15.57 -10.37
C VAL A 59 -0.67 -16.22 -9.25
N GLY A 60 -0.21 -17.38 -8.77
CA GLY A 60 -0.80 -18.04 -7.61
C GLY A 60 -2.12 -18.77 -7.88
N HIS A 61 -2.38 -19.17 -9.13
CA HIS A 61 -3.48 -20.05 -9.53
C HIS A 61 -2.97 -21.44 -9.92
N GLU A 62 -3.79 -22.48 -9.74
CA GLU A 62 -3.42 -23.86 -10.11
C GLU A 62 -3.11 -23.97 -11.61
N GLY A 63 -1.87 -24.33 -11.95
CA GLY A 63 -1.39 -24.41 -13.34
C GLY A 63 -0.89 -23.09 -13.94
N GLY A 64 -0.84 -22.02 -13.15
CA GLY A 64 -0.31 -20.71 -13.52
C GLY A 64 1.17 -20.49 -13.13
N PHE A 65 1.58 -19.22 -13.04
CA PHE A 65 2.92 -18.82 -12.65
C PHE A 65 3.09 -18.89 -11.12
N GLU A 66 4.04 -19.70 -10.67
CA GLU A 66 4.42 -19.77 -9.25
C GLU A 66 5.48 -18.71 -8.94
N TYR A 67 5.13 -17.78 -8.06
CA TYR A 67 6.04 -16.76 -7.55
C TYR A 67 6.21 -16.90 -6.04
N GLU A 68 7.45 -17.06 -5.60
CA GLU A 68 7.78 -17.01 -4.18
C GLU A 68 8.22 -15.59 -3.81
N ALA A 69 7.52 -14.98 -2.85
CA ALA A 69 7.85 -13.63 -2.41
C ALA A 69 9.27 -13.60 -1.81
N PRO A 70 10.04 -12.51 -2.00
CA PRO A 70 11.40 -12.39 -1.45
C PRO A 70 11.49 -12.53 0.09
N MET A 71 10.37 -12.32 0.79
CA MET A 71 10.20 -12.55 2.23
C MET A 71 8.94 -13.42 2.44
N PRO A 72 9.03 -14.74 2.22
CA PRO A 72 7.85 -15.62 2.26
C PRO A 72 7.28 -15.75 3.69
N ASP A 73 8.13 -15.53 4.70
CA ASP A 73 7.81 -15.51 6.13
C ASP A 73 7.08 -14.24 6.59
N TYR A 74 6.94 -13.23 5.72
CA TYR A 74 6.19 -12.01 6.01
C TYR A 74 4.67 -12.17 5.84
N SER A 75 4.23 -13.29 5.24
CA SER A 75 2.81 -13.68 5.21
C SER A 75 2.39 -14.28 6.55
N MET A 76 1.09 -14.26 6.87
CA MET A 76 0.59 -14.99 8.05
C MET A 76 0.42 -16.50 7.81
N GLY A 77 0.99 -17.02 6.72
CA GLY A 77 0.84 -18.41 6.29
C GLY A 77 -0.63 -18.83 6.13
N GLU A 78 -0.85 -20.14 6.12
CA GLU A 78 -2.20 -20.72 6.04
C GLU A 78 -3.04 -20.48 7.30
N GLU A 79 -2.40 -20.36 8.48
CA GLU A 79 -3.10 -20.18 9.76
C GLU A 79 -3.77 -18.81 9.91
N GLY A 80 -3.13 -17.73 9.44
CA GLY A 80 -3.73 -16.39 9.49
C GLY A 80 -4.59 -16.06 8.26
N GLY A 81 -4.23 -16.62 7.09
CA GLY A 81 -4.91 -16.37 5.82
C GLY A 81 -4.98 -14.88 5.44
N LYS A 82 -5.65 -14.59 4.32
CA LYS A 82 -5.78 -13.20 3.84
C LYS A 82 -6.54 -12.28 4.80
N MET A 83 -7.52 -12.81 5.52
CA MET A 83 -8.27 -12.03 6.49
C MET A 83 -7.39 -11.63 7.70
N GLY A 84 -6.51 -12.52 8.17
CA GLY A 84 -5.57 -12.21 9.24
C GLY A 84 -4.58 -11.12 8.86
N GLU A 85 -4.05 -11.16 7.62
CA GLU A 85 -3.18 -10.12 7.07
C GLU A 85 -3.88 -8.74 7.07
N VAL A 86 -5.13 -8.67 6.58
CA VAL A 86 -5.92 -7.43 6.57
C VAL A 86 -6.15 -6.91 7.99
N ILE A 87 -6.53 -7.78 8.92
CA ILE A 87 -6.75 -7.41 10.33
C ILE A 87 -5.45 -6.88 10.95
N ALA A 88 -4.31 -7.52 10.69
CA ALA A 88 -3.02 -7.11 11.22
C ALA A 88 -2.64 -5.70 10.73
N VAL A 89 -2.86 -5.40 9.45
CA VAL A 89 -2.62 -4.06 8.89
C VAL A 89 -3.52 -3.02 9.57
N VAL A 90 -4.82 -3.30 9.71
CA VAL A 90 -5.77 -2.37 10.34
C VAL A 90 -5.41 -2.12 11.81
N VAL A 91 -5.09 -3.17 12.57
CA VAL A 91 -4.67 -3.06 13.97
C VAL A 91 -3.36 -2.27 14.08
N GLY A 92 -2.39 -2.55 13.20
CA GLY A 92 -1.12 -1.83 13.15
C GLY A 92 -1.31 -0.32 12.93
N ILE A 93 -2.21 0.06 12.00
CA ILE A 93 -2.55 1.46 11.74
C ILE A 93 -3.15 2.12 13.00
N ILE A 94 -4.12 1.47 13.65
CA ILE A 94 -4.74 2.00 14.88
C ILE A 94 -3.69 2.18 15.97
N LEU A 95 -2.82 1.19 16.19
CA LEU A 95 -1.76 1.27 17.19
C LEU A 95 -0.78 2.41 16.89
N ALA A 96 -0.35 2.55 15.63
CA ALA A 96 0.53 3.65 15.21
C ALA A 96 -0.10 5.02 15.49
N LEU A 97 -1.38 5.19 15.15
CA LEU A 97 -2.13 6.43 15.42
C LEU A 97 -2.22 6.72 16.93
N LEU A 98 -2.50 5.70 17.74
CA LEU A 98 -2.55 5.84 19.20
C LEU A 98 -1.19 6.23 19.79
N ILE A 99 -0.10 5.63 19.31
CA ILE A 99 1.26 5.95 19.74
C ILE A 99 1.60 7.40 19.41
N VAL A 100 1.41 7.82 18.14
CA VAL A 100 1.73 9.17 17.69
C VAL A 100 0.89 10.20 18.45
N PHE A 101 -0.41 9.94 18.62
CA PHE A 101 -1.30 10.80 19.40
C PHE A 101 -0.88 10.89 20.87
N GLY A 102 -0.56 9.76 21.49
CA GLY A 102 -0.11 9.67 22.88
C GLY A 102 1.19 10.44 23.11
N VAL A 103 2.19 10.24 22.25
CA VAL A 103 3.46 10.97 22.29
C VAL A 103 3.23 12.47 22.09
N GLY A 104 2.42 12.86 21.10
CA GLY A 104 2.10 14.27 20.84
C GLY A 104 1.43 14.95 22.05
N LYS A 105 0.51 14.25 22.73
CA LYS A 105 -0.11 14.70 23.98
C LYS A 105 0.91 14.84 25.11
N ALA A 106 1.79 13.86 25.30
CA ALA A 106 2.80 13.89 26.35
C ALA A 106 3.79 15.06 26.18
N VAL A 107 4.28 15.28 24.96
CA VAL A 107 5.19 16.40 24.62
C VAL A 107 4.51 17.76 24.82
N THR A 108 3.21 17.86 24.52
CA THR A 108 2.46 19.10 24.75
C THR A 108 2.27 19.35 26.25
N ALA A 109 1.95 18.31 27.02
CA ALA A 109 1.77 18.41 28.46
C ALA A 109 3.06 18.79 29.21
N SER A 110 4.24 18.37 28.72
CA SER A 110 5.53 18.70 29.33
C SER A 110 6.03 20.12 29.07
N LYS A 111 5.33 20.92 28.24
CA LYS A 111 5.66 22.33 27.97
C LYS A 111 4.96 23.33 28.91
N HIS A 112 4.13 22.84 29.82
CA HIS A 112 3.54 23.57 30.93
C HIS A 112 4.20 23.14 32.25
#